data_AF-A0A7C4YQL5-F1
#
_entry.id   AF-A0A7C4YQL5-F1
#
_cell.length_a   1.000
_cell.length_b   1.000
_cell.length_c   1.000
_cell.angle_alpha   90.00
_cell.angle_beta   90.00
_cell.angle_gamma   90.00
#
_symmetry.space_group_name_H-M   'P 1'
#
loop_
_entity.id
_entity.type
_entity.pdbx_description
1 polymer ?
#
loop_
_entity_poly.entity_id
_entity_poly.type
_entity_poly.pdbx_seq_one_letter_code
_entity_poly.pdbx_strand_id
1 'polypeptide(L)'
;MNTIHYSLETNPSDPRVLTLLIHEVKHLQQGLLTALSVYGELEAWQLQFRLYHQKTDEKMHPAVETLLSLPFGWDREVLIQARKLMQEYAGRGYRADLLPLYPLGKEIRFRLLGITPT
;
A
#
# COMPACT_ATOMS: atom_id res chain seq x y z
N MET A 1 -17.73 5.01 -9.81
CA MET A 1 -16.80 3.90 -10.13
C MET A 1 -15.70 4.46 -11.01
N ASN A 2 -14.44 4.12 -10.74
CA ASN A 2 -13.30 4.58 -11.53
C ASN A 2 -13.21 3.75 -12.82
N THR A 3 -13.72 4.31 -13.93
CA THR A 3 -13.75 3.67 -15.26
C THR A 3 -12.37 3.44 -15.87
N ILE A 4 -11.31 3.98 -15.28
CA ILE A 4 -9.93 3.81 -15.76
C ILE A 4 -9.32 2.48 -15.30
N HIS A 5 -9.84 1.88 -14.21
CA HIS A 5 -9.31 0.63 -13.65
C HIS A 5 -10.29 -0.54 -13.69
N TYR A 6 -11.61 -0.28 -13.73
CA TYR A 6 -12.62 -1.35 -13.74
C TYR A 6 -13.88 -0.98 -14.53
N SER A 7 -14.33 -1.91 -15.37
CA SER A 7 -15.67 -1.95 -15.98
C SER A 7 -16.27 -3.36 -15.85
N LEU A 8 -17.57 -3.50 -16.08
CA LEU A 8 -18.23 -4.82 -16.16
C LEU A 8 -17.69 -5.70 -17.32
N GLU A 9 -16.88 -5.13 -18.21
CA GLU A 9 -16.24 -5.84 -19.32
C GLU A 9 -14.82 -6.32 -18.97
N THR A 10 -14.29 -5.98 -17.80
CA THR A 10 -12.95 -6.38 -17.41
C THR A 10 -12.92 -7.88 -17.11
N ASN A 11 -11.97 -8.61 -17.72
CA ASN A 11 -11.81 -10.04 -17.50
C ASN A 11 -11.52 -10.31 -16.00
N PRO A 12 -12.41 -10.99 -15.26
CA PRO A 12 -12.21 -11.24 -13.84
C PRO A 12 -11.02 -12.17 -13.55
N SER A 13 -10.49 -12.84 -14.58
CA SER A 13 -9.28 -13.67 -14.49
C SER A 13 -7.98 -12.89 -14.77
N ASP A 14 -8.05 -11.59 -15.07
CA ASP A 14 -6.85 -10.76 -15.22
C ASP A 14 -6.08 -10.73 -13.88
N PRO A 15 -4.81 -11.15 -13.84
CA PRO A 15 -3.99 -11.11 -12.63
C PRO A 15 -3.92 -9.73 -11.98
N ARG A 16 -3.99 -8.63 -12.75
CA ARG A 16 -3.99 -7.26 -12.22
C ARG A 16 -5.25 -6.97 -11.41
N VAL A 17 -6.40 -7.38 -11.94
CA VAL A 17 -7.71 -7.23 -11.30
C VAL A 17 -7.76 -8.05 -10.02
N LEU A 18 -7.32 -9.31 -10.10
CA LEU A 18 -7.35 -10.21 -8.96
C LEU A 18 -6.46 -9.71 -7.83
N THR A 19 -5.23 -9.27 -8.12
CA THR A 19 -4.32 -8.82 -7.06
C THR A 19 -4.74 -7.48 -6.46
N LEU A 20 -5.35 -6.59 -7.25
CA LEU A 20 -5.95 -5.36 -6.73
C LEU A 20 -7.21 -5.65 -5.90
N LEU A 21 -8.03 -6.66 -6.24
CA LEU A 21 -9.09 -7.11 -5.33
C LEU A 21 -8.53 -7.60 -4.00
N ILE A 22 -7.43 -8.36 -4.03
CA ILE A 22 -6.76 -8.86 -2.82
C ILE A 22 -6.25 -7.69 -1.96
N HIS A 23 -5.75 -6.62 -2.59
CA HIS A 23 -5.36 -5.38 -1.90
C HIS A 23 -6.54 -4.78 -1.12
N GLU A 24 -7.71 -4.62 -1.78
CA GLU A 24 -8.88 -4.06 -1.12
C GLU A 24 -9.41 -4.96 0.00
N VAL A 25 -9.39 -6.28 -0.20
CA VAL A 25 -9.73 -7.25 0.85
C VAL A 25 -8.76 -7.13 2.02
N LYS A 26 -7.48 -6.88 1.77
CA LYS A 26 -6.49 -6.64 2.83
C LYS A 26 -6.83 -5.39 3.64
N HIS A 27 -7.25 -4.30 3.00
CA HIS A 27 -7.76 -3.13 3.71
C HIS A 27 -9.00 -3.41 4.56
N LEU A 28 -9.93 -4.22 4.05
CA LEU A 28 -11.10 -4.65 4.83
C LEU A 28 -10.68 -5.45 6.08
N GLN A 29 -9.71 -6.35 5.95
CA GLN A 29 -9.16 -7.13 7.07
C GLN A 29 -8.42 -6.26 8.10
N GLN A 30 -7.68 -5.25 7.64
CA GLN A 30 -6.95 -4.30 8.48
C GLN A 30 -7.88 -3.39 9.31
N GLY A 31 -9.08 -3.13 8.79
CA GLY A 31 -10.01 -2.14 9.31
C GLY A 31 -9.64 -0.71 8.92
N LEU A 32 -10.65 0.17 8.90
CA LEU A 32 -10.57 1.53 8.34
C LEU A 32 -9.39 2.36 8.85
N LEU A 33 -9.10 2.32 10.15
CA LEU A 33 -8.05 3.16 10.76
C LEU A 33 -6.64 2.73 10.36
N THR A 34 -6.44 1.45 10.08
CA THR A 34 -5.15 0.92 9.64
C THR A 34 -5.02 1.09 8.13
N ALA A 35 -6.08 0.79 7.37
CA ALA A 35 -6.12 0.98 5.92
C ALA A 35 -5.81 2.42 5.53
N LEU A 36 -6.37 3.41 6.23
CA LEU A 36 -6.09 4.84 6.03
C LEU A 36 -4.76 5.27 6.70
N SER A 37 -3.68 4.54 6.44
CA SER A 37 -2.33 4.91 6.84
C SER A 37 -1.29 4.34 5.87
N VAL A 38 -0.11 4.97 5.79
CA VAL A 38 1.00 4.46 4.97
C VAL A 38 1.43 3.07 5.40
N TYR A 39 1.36 2.76 6.70
CA TYR A 39 1.58 1.41 7.21
C TYR A 39 0.61 0.39 6.60
N GLY A 40 -0.69 0.70 6.58
CA GLY A 40 -1.70 -0.19 6.00
C GLY A 40 -1.53 -0.35 4.49
N GLU A 41 -1.29 0.75 3.80
CA GLU A 41 -0.97 0.77 2.37
C GLU A 41 0.28 -0.05 2.04
N LEU A 42 1.35 0.07 2.83
CA LEU A 42 2.59 -0.68 2.59
C LEU A 42 2.34 -2.19 2.64
N GLU A 43 1.57 -2.65 3.62
CA GLU A 43 1.22 -4.07 3.71
C GLU A 43 0.40 -4.54 2.50
N ALA A 44 -0.61 -3.75 2.11
CA ALA A 44 -1.50 -4.08 1.00
C ALA A 44 -0.77 -4.07 -0.35
N TRP A 45 0.07 -3.06 -0.60
CA TRP A 45 0.95 -2.99 -1.77
C TRP A 45 1.93 -4.16 -1.82
N GLN A 46 2.60 -4.46 -0.71
CA GLN A 46 3.57 -5.56 -0.68
C GLN A 46 2.90 -6.90 -0.98
N LEU A 47 1.69 -7.14 -0.45
CA LEU A 47 0.91 -8.33 -0.75
C LEU A 47 0.51 -8.38 -2.24
N GLN A 48 -0.08 -7.30 -2.76
CA GLN A 48 -0.55 -7.21 -4.14
C GLN A 48 0.57 -7.49 -5.14
N PHE A 49 1.70 -6.77 -5.03
CA PHE A 49 2.77 -6.85 -6.01
C PHE A 49 3.55 -8.16 -5.93
N ARG A 50 3.73 -8.76 -4.73
CA ARG A 50 4.31 -10.10 -4.61
C ARG A 50 3.46 -11.14 -5.32
N LEU A 51 2.15 -11.12 -5.09
CA LEU A 51 1.23 -12.06 -5.73
C LEU A 51 1.12 -11.83 -7.24
N TYR A 52 1.14 -10.58 -7.68
CA TYR A 52 1.12 -10.25 -9.09
C TYR A 52 2.36 -10.81 -9.80
N HIS A 53 3.54 -10.51 -9.27
CA HIS A 53 4.80 -11.02 -9.82
C HIS A 53 4.88 -12.54 -9.78
N GLN A 54 4.45 -13.18 -8.67
CA GLN A 54 4.37 -14.64 -8.59
C GLN A 54 3.46 -15.26 -9.66
N LYS A 55 2.40 -14.56 -10.07
CA LYS A 55 1.42 -15.06 -11.03
C LYS A 55 1.83 -14.83 -12.48
N THR A 56 2.51 -13.74 -12.78
CA THR A 56 2.79 -13.29 -14.15
C THR A 56 4.25 -13.42 -14.56
N ASP A 57 5.18 -13.52 -13.61
CA ASP A 57 6.63 -13.40 -13.82
C ASP A 57 7.04 -12.11 -14.56
N GLU A 58 6.17 -11.10 -14.57
CA GLU A 58 6.46 -9.83 -15.23
C GLU A 58 7.52 -9.05 -14.45
N LYS A 59 8.40 -8.38 -15.20
CA LYS A 59 9.38 -7.45 -14.63
C LYS A 59 8.68 -6.32 -13.89
N MET A 60 9.04 -6.13 -12.63
CA MET A 60 8.48 -5.09 -11.78
C MET A 60 9.10 -3.72 -12.07
N HIS A 61 8.37 -2.66 -11.73
CA HIS A 61 8.91 -1.31 -11.75
C HIS A 61 9.98 -1.17 -10.65
N PRO A 62 11.11 -0.47 -10.87
CA PRO A 62 12.18 -0.37 -9.87
C PRO A 62 11.73 0.16 -8.50
N ALA A 63 10.81 1.13 -8.50
CA ALA A 63 10.21 1.65 -7.26
C ALA A 63 9.42 0.57 -6.49
N VAL A 64 8.73 -0.33 -7.21
CA VAL A 64 7.99 -1.45 -6.61
C VAL A 64 8.96 -2.50 -6.10
N GLU A 65 10.01 -2.84 -6.84
CA GLU A 65 11.06 -3.75 -6.36
C GLU A 65 11.68 -3.26 -5.04
N THR A 66 11.99 -1.97 -4.98
CA THR A 66 12.49 -1.33 -3.77
C THR A 66 11.44 -1.32 -2.65
N LEU A 67 10.17 -1.09 -2.97
CA LEU A 67 9.08 -1.13 -1.99
C LEU A 67 8.93 -2.54 -1.37
N LEU A 68 9.08 -3.59 -2.18
CA LEU A 68 8.97 -4.97 -1.73
C LEU A 68 10.13 -5.43 -0.84
N SER A 69 11.30 -4.80 -0.97
CA SER A 69 12.48 -5.09 -0.15
C SER A 69 12.49 -4.33 1.18
N LEU A 70 11.62 -3.33 1.36
CA LEU A 70 11.47 -2.64 2.64
C LEU A 70 10.98 -3.62 3.73
N PRO A 71 11.57 -3.59 4.93
CA PRO A 71 11.06 -4.37 6.05
C PRO A 71 9.69 -3.85 6.46
N PHE A 72 8.73 -4.75 6.66
CA PHE A 72 7.43 -4.36 7.17
C PHE A 72 7.48 -4.21 8.70
N GLY A 73 7.05 -3.06 9.21
CA GLY A 73 7.10 -2.76 10.65
C GLY A 73 6.76 -1.31 10.98
N TRP A 74 7.12 -0.90 12.19
CA TRP A 74 6.84 0.44 12.74
C TRP A 74 7.96 1.46 12.54
N ASP A 75 9.01 1.12 11.81
CA ASP A 75 10.10 2.06 11.54
C ASP A 75 9.59 3.24 10.69
N ARG A 76 9.68 4.43 11.26
CA ARG A 76 9.16 5.65 10.64
C ARG A 76 9.87 6.00 9.35
N GLU A 77 11.19 5.84 9.30
CA GLU A 77 11.98 6.19 8.11
C GLU A 77 11.64 5.24 6.97
N VAL A 78 11.41 3.96 7.28
CA VAL A 78 10.91 2.98 6.32
C VAL A 78 9.53 3.37 5.79
N LEU A 79 8.60 3.81 6.65
CA LEU A 79 7.29 4.27 6.20
C LEU A 79 7.37 5.56 5.37
N ILE A 80 8.27 6.48 5.71
CA ILE A 80 8.52 7.68 4.91
C ILE A 80 9.03 7.29 3.52
N GLN A 81 9.95 6.33 3.45
CA GLN A 81 10.49 5.82 2.19
C GLN A 81 9.41 5.10 1.38
N ALA A 82 8.60 4.25 2.02
CA ALA A 82 7.48 3.56 1.38
C ALA A 82 6.52 4.53 0.69
N ARG A 83 6.11 5.59 1.39
CA ARG A 83 5.26 6.64 0.82
C ARG A 83 5.86 7.27 -0.43
N LYS A 84 7.16 7.59 -0.42
CA LYS A 84 7.85 8.17 -1.58
C LYS A 84 7.81 7.21 -2.77
N LEU A 85 8.10 5.92 -2.56
CA LEU A 85 8.09 4.89 -3.59
C LEU A 85 6.69 4.65 -4.17
N MET A 86 5.65 4.67 -3.33
CA MET A 86 4.27 4.58 -3.80
C MET A 86 3.91 5.75 -4.71
N GLN A 87 4.30 6.98 -4.36
CA GLN A 87 4.07 8.16 -5.19
C GLN A 87 4.94 8.19 -6.45
N GLU A 88 6.15 7.61 -6.40
CA GLU A 88 7.00 7.45 -7.57
C GLU A 88 6.35 6.51 -8.60
N TYR A 89 5.76 5.40 -8.14
CA TYR A 89 5.07 4.45 -9.00
C TYR A 89 3.69 4.94 -9.48
N ALA A 90 2.81 5.36 -8.57
CA ALA A 90 1.43 5.73 -8.88
C ALA A 90 1.24 7.20 -9.29
N GLY A 91 2.31 8.00 -9.22
CA GLY A 91 2.29 9.42 -9.51
C GLY A 91 1.67 10.28 -8.40
N ARG A 92 1.68 11.60 -8.61
CA ARG A 92 1.18 12.60 -7.62
C ARG A 92 -0.34 12.57 -7.40
N GLY A 93 -1.09 11.89 -8.26
CA GLY A 93 -2.52 11.66 -8.06
C GLY A 93 -2.79 10.71 -6.90
N TYR A 94 -1.83 9.84 -6.56
CA TYR A 94 -1.90 8.96 -5.42
C TYR A 94 -1.51 9.69 -4.14
N ARG A 95 -2.53 10.08 -3.36
CA ARG A 95 -2.40 10.99 -2.21
C ARG A 95 -1.94 10.33 -0.92
N ALA A 96 -0.95 9.44 -1.00
CA ALA A 96 -0.30 8.88 0.19
C ALA A 96 0.41 9.94 1.05
N ASP A 97 0.67 11.15 0.52
CA ASP A 97 1.12 12.31 1.27
C ASP A 97 0.14 12.80 2.33
N LEU A 98 -1.16 12.57 2.13
CA LEU A 98 -2.21 12.99 3.06
C LEU A 98 -2.47 11.96 4.17
N LEU A 99 -1.97 10.73 3.99
CA LEU A 99 -2.16 9.68 4.97
C LEU A 99 -1.19 9.85 6.15
N PRO A 100 -1.64 9.54 7.39
CA PRO A 100 -0.71 9.40 8.50
C PRO A 100 0.24 8.22 8.23
N LEU A 101 1.46 8.28 8.78
CA LEU A 101 2.42 7.20 8.60
C LEU A 101 1.98 5.96 9.37
N TYR A 102 1.59 6.14 10.63
CA TYR A 102 0.96 5.09 11.43
C TYR A 102 -0.57 5.14 11.34
N PRO A 103 -1.28 4.05 11.72
CA PRO A 103 -2.72 4.11 11.98
C PRO A 103 -3.07 5.27 12.91
N LEU A 104 -4.19 5.96 12.67
CA LEU A 104 -4.48 7.28 13.24
C LEU A 104 -4.22 7.39 14.76
N GLY A 105 -4.70 6.43 15.56
CA GLY A 105 -4.51 6.43 17.01
C GLY A 105 -3.04 6.33 17.45
N LYS A 106 -2.21 5.62 16.67
CA LYS A 106 -0.76 5.50 16.89
C LYS A 106 -0.02 6.76 16.46
N GLU A 107 -0.43 7.37 15.35
CA GLU A 107 0.16 8.64 14.89
C GLU A 107 -0.10 9.78 15.90
N ILE A 108 -1.30 9.84 16.50
CA ILE A 108 -1.61 10.81 17.56
C ILE A 108 -0.70 10.59 18.78
N ARG A 109 -0.57 9.34 19.25
CA ARG A 109 0.32 9.02 20.38
C ARG A 109 1.77 9.39 20.11
N PHE A 110 2.28 9.10 18.91
CA PHE A 110 3.62 9.49 18.52
C PHE A 110 3.80 11.01 18.53
N ARG A 111 2.86 11.76 17.95
CA ARG A 111 2.97 13.23 17.85
C ARG A 111 2.85 13.94 19.20
N LEU A 112 2.02 13.42 20.10
CA LEU A 112 1.80 14.04 21.41
C LEU A 112 2.81 13.58 22.46
N LEU A 113 3.27 12.33 22.40
CA LEU A 113 4.04 11.70 23.47
C LEU A 113 5.44 11.23 23.04
N GLY A 114 5.76 11.29 21.73
CA GLY A 114 7.03 10.79 21.19
C GLY A 114 7.16 9.26 21.22
N ILE A 115 6.07 8.53 21.50
CA ILE A 115 6.09 7.08 21.68
C ILE A 115 5.97 6.39 20.31
N THR A 116 7.02 5.67 19.92
CA THR A 116 7.00 4.81 18.73
C THR A 116 6.12 3.59 18.97
N PRO A 117 5.27 3.19 18.00
CA PRO A 117 4.50 1.96 18.12
C PRO A 117 5.38 0.71 18.17
N THR A 118 4.96 -0.27 18.96
CA THR A 118 5.53 -1.61 19.06
C THR A 118 4.59 -2.63 18.46
#